data_AF-A0A1V5B268-F1
#
_entry.id   AF-A0A1V5B268-F1
#
_cell.length_a   1.000
_cell.length_b   1.000
_cell.length_c   1.000
_cell.angle_alpha   90.00
_cell.angle_beta   90.00
_cell.angle_gamma   90.00
#
_symmetry.space_group_name_H-M   'P 1'
#
loop_
_entity.id
_entity.type
_entity.pdbx_description
1 polymer ?
#
loop_
_entity_poly.entity_id
_entity_poly.type
_entity_poly.pdbx_seq_one_letter_code
_entity_poly.pdbx_strand_id
1 'polypeptide(L)'
;MAFDWIEYFTLARLLHENGIMGCSKEATERAAISRAYYSAFCHARNYAYNKHGFTPTRKAKDHELLISHFEIIEQVDSAFEGVADNLDELRIWRNNCDYDDEVAVITDLNSLVEGALDDAKEIIDILK
;
A
#
# COMPACT_ATOMS: atom_id res chain seq x y z
N MET A 1 14.61 -10.69 14.62
CA MET A 1 13.41 -11.02 13.84
C MET A 1 13.13 -9.85 12.93
N ALA A 2 12.76 -10.07 11.67
CA ALA A 2 12.29 -8.99 10.81
C ALA A 2 10.87 -8.59 11.25
N PHE A 3 10.50 -7.33 11.03
CA PHE A 3 9.13 -6.86 11.25
C PHE A 3 8.19 -7.52 10.22
N ASP A 4 7.04 -8.01 10.69
CA ASP A 4 5.99 -8.53 9.79
C ASP A 4 5.15 -7.36 9.29
N TRP A 5 5.33 -7.03 8.01
CA TRP A 5 4.62 -5.90 7.41
C TRP A 5 3.12 -6.14 7.26
N ILE A 6 2.66 -7.40 7.28
CA ILE A 6 1.23 -7.75 7.26
C ILE A 6 0.51 -7.26 8.53
N GLU A 7 1.23 -7.06 9.64
CA GLU A 7 0.67 -6.43 10.84
C GLU A 7 0.16 -4.99 10.54
N TYR A 8 0.76 -4.28 9.59
CA TYR A 8 0.25 -2.96 9.17
C TYR A 8 -1.05 -3.05 8.37
N PHE A 9 -1.27 -4.10 7.58
CA PHE A 9 -2.58 -4.34 6.97
C PHE A 9 -3.66 -4.58 8.04
N THR A 10 -3.32 -5.36 9.07
CA THR A 10 -4.22 -5.58 10.21
C THR A 10 -4.53 -4.27 10.94
N LEU A 11 -3.51 -3.44 11.17
CA LEU A 11 -3.69 -2.13 11.79
C LEU A 11 -4.55 -1.20 10.91
N ALA A 12 -4.36 -1.18 9.60
CA ALA A 12 -5.16 -0.40 8.66
C ALA A 12 -6.65 -0.74 8.77
N ARG A 13 -6.97 -2.04 8.79
CA ARG A 13 -8.35 -2.51 8.99
C ARG A 13 -8.94 -2.06 10.31
N LEU A 14 -8.20 -2.22 11.42
CA LEU A 14 -8.67 -1.82 12.74
C LEU A 14 -8.94 -0.32 12.84
N LEU A 15 -8.10 0.51 12.20
CA LEU A 15 -8.27 1.96 12.13
C LEU A 15 -9.55 2.34 11.39
N HIS A 16 -9.86 1.66 10.29
CA HIS A 16 -11.07 1.89 9.52
C HIS A 16 -12.33 1.39 10.23
N GLU A 17 -12.32 0.16 10.75
CA GLU A 17 -13.48 -0.51 11.35
C GLU A 17 -13.89 0.12 12.69
N ASN A 18 -12.92 0.48 13.53
CA ASN A 18 -13.17 0.87 14.92
C ASN A 18 -12.89 2.35 15.21
N GLY A 19 -12.09 3.02 14.37
CA GLY A 19 -11.54 4.33 14.67
C GLY A 19 -10.66 4.33 15.93
N ILE A 20 -10.35 5.53 16.43
CA ILE A 20 -9.61 5.75 17.68
C ILE A 20 -10.34 6.82 18.48
N MET A 21 -10.62 6.52 19.76
CA MET A 21 -11.22 7.49 20.67
C MET A 21 -10.35 8.75 20.77
N GLY A 22 -10.95 9.91 20.51
CA GLY A 22 -10.25 11.19 20.52
C GLY A 22 -9.65 11.61 19.18
N CYS A 23 -9.71 10.77 18.15
CA CYS A 23 -9.35 11.12 16.77
C CYS A 23 -10.61 11.36 15.92
N SER A 24 -10.50 12.20 14.89
CA SER A 24 -11.55 12.32 13.87
C SER A 24 -11.56 11.08 12.97
N LYS A 25 -12.71 10.81 12.33
CA LYS A 25 -12.85 9.76 11.33
C LYS A 25 -11.83 9.92 10.20
N GLU A 26 -11.68 11.16 9.71
CA GLU A 26 -10.69 11.49 8.67
C GLU A 26 -9.27 11.11 9.08
N ALA A 27 -8.86 11.45 10.31
CA ALA A 27 -7.51 11.13 10.79
C ALA A 27 -7.27 9.62 10.83
N THR A 28 -8.26 8.83 11.24
CA THR A 28 -8.15 7.36 11.27
C THR A 28 -8.15 6.74 9.88
N GLU A 29 -8.95 7.26 8.94
CA GLU A 29 -9.00 6.76 7.57
C GLU A 29 -7.73 7.11 6.78
N ARG A 30 -7.23 8.36 6.88
CA ARG A 30 -5.94 8.76 6.28
C ARG A 30 -4.80 7.89 6.80
N ALA A 31 -4.78 7.63 8.11
CA ALA A 31 -3.80 6.74 8.72
C ALA A 31 -3.96 5.30 8.22
N ALA A 32 -5.18 4.79 8.05
CA ALA A 32 -5.45 3.46 7.54
C ALA A 32 -4.89 3.28 6.12
N ILE A 33 -5.13 4.23 5.19
CA ILE A 33 -4.53 4.21 3.83
C ILE A 33 -3.01 4.19 3.90
N SER A 34 -2.40 5.04 4.73
CA SER A 34 -0.95 5.05 4.92
C SER A 34 -0.43 3.69 5.42
N ARG A 35 -1.14 3.03 6.36
CA ARG A 35 -0.76 1.70 6.86
C ARG A 35 -0.98 0.60 5.81
N ALA A 36 -2.07 0.63 5.05
CA ALA A 36 -2.33 -0.30 3.95
C ALA A 36 -1.21 -0.22 2.90
N TYR A 37 -0.86 1.00 2.48
CA TYR A 37 0.24 1.24 1.55
C TYR A 37 1.58 0.68 2.07
N TYR A 38 1.98 1.01 3.31
CA TYR A 38 3.27 0.55 3.82
C TYR A 38 3.30 -0.96 4.06
N SER A 39 2.16 -1.58 4.37
CA SER A 39 2.04 -3.04 4.38
C SER A 39 2.36 -3.62 3.00
N ALA A 40 1.62 -3.20 1.97
CA ALA A 40 1.76 -3.68 0.60
C ALA A 40 3.17 -3.40 0.05
N PHE A 41 3.63 -2.15 0.09
CA PHE A 41 4.94 -1.75 -0.43
C PHE A 41 6.09 -2.51 0.22
N CYS A 42 6.12 -2.61 1.56
CA CYS A 42 7.24 -3.27 2.23
C CYS A 42 7.19 -4.79 2.09
N HIS A 43 6.00 -5.39 2.08
CA HIS A 43 5.83 -6.82 1.77
C HIS A 43 6.33 -7.12 0.35
N ALA A 44 5.85 -6.37 -0.64
CA ALA A 44 6.23 -6.50 -2.04
C ALA A 44 7.73 -6.26 -2.26
N ARG A 45 8.31 -5.24 -1.62
CA ARG A 45 9.76 -4.98 -1.68
C ARG A 45 10.56 -6.16 -1.17
N ASN A 46 10.16 -6.74 -0.04
CA ASN A 46 10.86 -7.87 0.56
C ASN A 46 10.71 -9.13 -0.31
N TYR A 47 9.52 -9.36 -0.85
CA TYR A 47 9.26 -10.44 -1.81
C TYR A 47 10.17 -10.30 -3.05
N ALA A 48 10.15 -9.14 -3.70
CA ALA A 48 10.95 -8.85 -4.88
C ALA A 48 12.47 -8.98 -4.59
N TYR A 49 12.94 -8.52 -3.43
CA TYR A 49 14.34 -8.71 -3.01
C TYR A 49 14.71 -10.18 -2.85
N ASN A 50 13.85 -10.97 -2.22
CA ASN A 50 14.13 -12.38 -1.92
C ASN A 50 13.94 -13.31 -3.13
N LYS A 51 13.06 -12.97 -4.07
CA LYS A 51 12.59 -13.88 -5.13
C LYS A 51 12.94 -13.42 -6.55
N HIS A 52 12.99 -12.10 -6.79
CA HIS A 52 13.14 -11.52 -8.13
C HIS A 52 14.39 -10.63 -8.30
N GLY A 53 15.27 -10.59 -7.30
CA GLY A 53 16.56 -9.90 -7.39
C GLY A 53 16.48 -8.37 -7.30
N PHE A 54 15.34 -7.82 -6.89
CA PHE A 54 15.20 -6.37 -6.66
C PHE A 54 16.16 -5.91 -5.57
N THR A 55 16.93 -4.84 -5.80
CA THR A 55 17.85 -4.29 -4.78
C THR A 55 17.39 -2.88 -4.39
N PRO A 56 16.78 -2.67 -3.21
CA PRO A 56 16.33 -1.37 -2.78
C PRO A 56 17.51 -0.43 -2.51
N THR A 57 17.37 0.83 -2.92
CA THR A 57 18.37 1.89 -2.69
C THR A 57 18.24 2.56 -1.32
N ARG A 58 17.17 2.24 -0.58
CA ARG A 58 16.74 2.82 0.71
C ARG A 58 16.47 4.32 0.63
N LYS A 59 15.88 4.75 -0.49
CA LYS A 59 15.53 6.16 -0.76
C LYS A 59 14.10 6.23 -1.28
N ALA A 60 13.53 7.43 -1.30
CA ALA A 60 12.17 7.66 -1.80
C ALA A 60 11.93 7.10 -3.22
N LYS A 61 12.95 7.10 -4.09
CA LYS A 61 12.87 6.51 -5.43
C LYS A 61 12.57 5.01 -5.45
N ASP A 62 12.75 4.29 -4.34
CA ASP A 62 12.41 2.87 -4.26
C ASP A 62 10.92 2.62 -4.49
N HIS A 63 10.05 3.62 -4.23
CA HIS A 63 8.63 3.52 -4.51
C HIS A 63 8.37 3.32 -6.00
N GLU A 64 8.99 4.15 -6.86
CA GLU A 64 8.87 4.05 -8.31
C GLU A 64 9.64 2.84 -8.86
N LEU A 65 10.84 2.58 -8.36
CA LEU A 65 11.66 1.45 -8.82
C LEU A 65 10.99 0.11 -8.55
N LEU A 66 10.27 -0.04 -7.44
CA LEU A 66 9.55 -1.28 -7.14
C LEU A 66 8.37 -1.49 -8.09
N ILE A 67 7.60 -0.43 -8.39
CA ILE A 67 6.51 -0.48 -9.36
C ILE A 67 7.06 -0.91 -10.73
N SER A 68 8.08 -0.21 -11.24
CA SER A 68 8.70 -0.58 -12.53
C SER A 68 9.31 -1.99 -12.55
N HIS A 69 9.72 -2.49 -11.39
CA HIS A 69 10.19 -3.88 -11.29
C HIS A 69 9.04 -4.88 -11.49
N PHE A 70 7.88 -4.64 -10.89
CA PHE A 70 6.70 -5.49 -11.09
C PHE A 70 6.09 -5.33 -12.49
N GLU A 71 6.07 -4.13 -13.09
CA GLU A 71 5.67 -3.93 -14.49
C GLU A 71 6.45 -4.84 -15.45
N ILE A 72 7.76 -5.03 -15.23
CA ILE A 72 8.61 -5.91 -16.04
C ILE A 72 8.27 -7.39 -15.78
N ILE A 73 7.99 -7.77 -14.53
CA ILE A 73 7.64 -9.14 -14.17
C ILE A 73 6.28 -9.53 -14.80
N GLU A 74 5.29 -8.65 -14.72
CA GLU A 74 3.94 -8.86 -15.23
C GLU A 74 3.90 -9.12 -16.75
N GLN A 75 4.86 -8.56 -17.50
CA GLN A 75 4.99 -8.82 -18.94
C GLN A 75 5.35 -10.27 -19.27
N VAL A 76 5.91 -11.02 -18.33
CA VAL A 76 6.39 -12.40 -18.54
C VAL A 76 5.71 -13.43 -17.65
N ASP A 77 5.07 -13.01 -16.56
CA ASP A 77 4.35 -13.88 -15.64
C ASP A 77 3.06 -13.20 -15.15
N SER A 78 1.93 -13.64 -15.71
CA SER A 78 0.60 -13.11 -15.38
C SER A 78 0.16 -13.47 -13.96
N ALA A 79 0.90 -14.30 -13.22
CA ALA A 79 0.62 -14.53 -11.80
C ALA A 79 0.80 -13.25 -10.96
N PHE A 80 1.52 -12.25 -11.47
CA PHE A 80 1.76 -10.97 -10.82
C PHE A 80 0.85 -9.84 -11.32
N GLU A 81 -0.06 -10.12 -12.25
CA GLU A 81 -0.92 -9.11 -12.88
C GLU A 81 -1.63 -8.23 -11.83
N GLY A 82 -1.51 -6.91 -11.98
CA GLY A 82 -2.15 -5.93 -11.11
C GLY A 82 -1.31 -5.50 -9.89
N VAL A 83 -0.17 -6.15 -9.61
CA VAL A 83 0.67 -5.75 -8.47
C VAL A 83 1.25 -4.35 -8.66
N ALA A 84 1.75 -4.02 -9.85
CA ALA A 84 2.31 -2.71 -10.17
C ALA A 84 1.24 -1.61 -10.10
N ASP A 85 0.08 -1.84 -10.72
CA ASP A 85 -1.04 -0.90 -10.77
C ASP A 85 -1.56 -0.60 -9.35
N ASN A 86 -1.82 -1.65 -8.56
CA ASN A 86 -2.27 -1.50 -7.18
C ASN A 86 -1.21 -0.79 -6.31
N LEU A 87 0.09 -1.02 -6.53
CA LEU A 87 1.15 -0.31 -5.81
C LEU A 87 1.19 1.19 -6.14
N ASP A 88 0.93 1.58 -7.39
CA ASP A 88 0.92 2.98 -7.80
C ASP A 88 -0.35 3.71 -7.31
N GLU A 89 -1.54 3.08 -7.43
CA GLU A 89 -2.80 3.60 -6.88
C GLU A 89 -2.68 3.86 -5.37
N LEU A 90 -2.22 2.86 -4.59
CA LEU A 90 -2.00 3.01 -3.16
C LEU A 90 -0.99 4.13 -2.83
N ARG A 91 0.04 4.30 -3.66
CA ARG A 91 1.04 5.37 -3.48
C ARG A 91 0.41 6.74 -3.67
N ILE A 92 -0.41 6.91 -4.71
CA ILE A 92 -1.14 8.15 -5.00
C ILE A 92 -2.05 8.49 -3.83
N TRP A 93 -2.89 7.54 -3.40
CA TRP A 93 -3.80 7.73 -2.26
C TRP A 93 -3.06 8.06 -0.97
N ARG A 94 -1.95 7.36 -0.68
CA ARG A 94 -1.11 7.65 0.49
C ARG A 94 -0.51 9.05 0.42
N ASN A 95 -0.04 9.51 -0.74
CA ASN A 95 0.51 10.86 -0.87
C ASN A 95 -0.56 11.92 -0.60
N ASN A 96 -1.76 11.77 -1.16
CA ASN A 96 -2.86 12.69 -0.94
C ASN A 96 -3.24 12.71 0.56
N CYS A 97 -3.34 11.55 1.19
CA CYS A 97 -3.66 11.43 2.61
C CYS A 97 -2.55 11.95 3.55
N ASP A 98 -1.28 11.83 3.19
CA ASP A 98 -0.18 12.20 4.08
C ASP A 98 0.21 13.68 3.95
N TYR A 99 -0.04 14.33 2.81
CA TYR A 99 0.48 15.67 2.51
C TYR A 99 -0.56 16.75 2.21
N ASP A 100 -1.76 16.41 1.75
CA ASP A 100 -2.74 17.42 1.37
C ASP A 100 -3.55 17.90 2.58
N ASP A 101 -3.74 19.21 2.72
CA ASP A 101 -4.59 19.79 3.77
C ASP A 101 -6.06 19.39 3.60
N GLU A 102 -6.50 19.25 2.35
CA GLU A 102 -7.84 18.84 1.98
C GLU A 102 -7.76 17.62 1.04
N VAL A 103 -8.17 16.46 1.52
CA VAL A 103 -8.28 15.23 0.70
C VAL A 103 -9.51 15.32 -0.24
N ALA A 104 -10.33 16.36 -0.07
CA ALA A 104 -11.65 16.53 -0.69
C ALA A 104 -11.60 17.32 -2.00
N VAL A 105 -11.18 16.65 -3.08
CA VAL A 105 -11.66 16.97 -4.45
C VAL A 105 -12.10 15.72 -5.22
N ILE A 106 -11.75 14.49 -4.77
CA ILE A 106 -11.79 13.32 -5.67
C ILE A 106 -12.83 12.24 -5.28
N THR A 107 -13.06 11.89 -4.02
CA THR A 107 -14.04 10.81 -3.67
C THR A 107 -14.38 10.75 -2.18
N ASP A 108 -15.40 9.96 -1.81
CA ASP A 108 -15.69 9.55 -0.43
C ASP A 108 -14.47 8.85 0.19
N LEU A 109 -13.90 9.43 1.26
CA LEU A 109 -12.71 8.90 1.94
C LEU A 109 -12.93 7.48 2.49
N ASN A 110 -14.18 7.15 2.81
CA ASN A 110 -14.55 5.80 3.23
C ASN A 110 -14.34 4.80 2.08
N SER A 111 -14.84 5.10 0.88
CA SER A 111 -14.61 4.25 -0.29
C SER A 111 -13.12 4.18 -0.67
N LEU A 112 -12.37 5.25 -0.45
CA LEU A 112 -10.94 5.27 -0.75
C LEU A 112 -10.13 4.40 0.21
N VAL A 113 -10.54 4.32 1.48
CA VAL A 113 -9.91 3.41 2.45
C VAL A 113 -10.29 1.96 2.16
N GLU A 114 -11.51 1.68 1.71
CA GLU A 114 -11.95 0.35 1.29
C GLU A 114 -11.13 -0.13 0.08
N GLY A 115 -11.01 0.70 -0.95
CA GLY A 115 -10.13 0.43 -2.10
C GLY A 115 -8.68 0.19 -1.69
N ALA A 116 -8.14 1.03 -0.80
CA ALA A 116 -6.77 0.85 -0.30
C ALA A 116 -6.56 -0.47 0.46
N LEU A 117 -7.58 -0.96 1.16
CA LEU A 117 -7.53 -2.25 1.83
C LEU A 117 -7.63 -3.40 0.82
N ASP A 118 -8.48 -3.27 -0.20
CA ASP A 118 -8.63 -4.28 -1.25
C ASP A 118 -7.33 -4.42 -2.07
N ASP A 119 -6.78 -3.33 -2.57
CA ASP A 119 -5.52 -3.30 -3.33
C ASP A 119 -4.35 -3.91 -2.52
N ALA A 120 -4.22 -3.50 -1.25
CA ALA A 120 -3.18 -4.02 -0.37
C ALA A 120 -3.36 -5.51 -0.12
N LYS A 121 -4.60 -5.98 0.02
CA LYS A 121 -4.93 -7.39 0.21
C LYS A 121 -4.60 -8.21 -1.03
N GLU A 122 -4.95 -7.73 -2.23
CA GLU A 122 -4.63 -8.39 -3.49
C GLU A 122 -3.12 -8.59 -3.66
N ILE A 123 -2.33 -7.54 -3.43
CA ILE A 123 -0.86 -7.62 -3.46
C ILE A 123 -0.34 -8.68 -2.47
N ILE A 124 -0.85 -8.69 -1.23
CA ILE A 124 -0.43 -9.67 -0.22
C ILE A 124 -0.80 -11.11 -0.64
N ASP A 125 -1.99 -11.30 -1.21
CA ASP A 125 -2.48 -12.62 -1.62
C ASP A 125 -1.75 -13.17 -2.86
N ILE A 126 -1.31 -12.29 -3.77
CA ILE A 126 -0.47 -12.62 -4.94
C ILE A 126 0.95 -12.98 -4.49
N LEU A 127 1.53 -12.21 -3.57
CA LEU A 127 2.94 -12.32 -3.16
C LEU A 127 3.15 -13.23 -1.93
N LYS A 128 2.90 -14.53 -2.08
CA LYS A 128 3.04 -15.54 -1.00
C LYS A 128 4.44 -16.12 -0.80
#